data_AF-A0A9D7S3N5-F1
#
_entry.id   AF-A0A9D7S3N5-F1
#
_cell.length_a   1.000
_cell.length_b   1.000
_cell.length_c   1.000
_cell.angle_alpha   90.00
_cell.angle_beta   90.00
_cell.angle_gamma   90.00
#
_symmetry.space_group_name_H-M   'P 1'
#
loop_
_entity.id
_entity.type
_entity.pdbx_description
1 polymer ?
#
loop_
_entity_poly.entity_id
_entity_poly.type
_entity_poly.pdbx_seq_one_letter_code
_entity_poly.pdbx_strand_id
1 'polypeptide(L)'
;MSSEAEARVTELAPEQERELLANPALLLTAFLTLNRWSEADILATFNFTKPELTRLLIRLERLGLIELLPFDRIKLRVARNFTWRRDGPIQRYFATQVLPEFLDTRFDQPGEQMHFVGGMLSRSSTLRLHEAMEGLTRLLDELVAQDLALPTAERHGVSLFIGLRPWEFSAFTQLRRMPREKFF
;
A
#
# COMPACT_ATOMS: atom_id res chain seq x y z
N MET A 1 9.76 -23.22 -28.69
CA MET A 1 10.54 -22.00 -28.39
C MET A 1 10.15 -21.56 -26.99
N SER A 2 11.10 -21.58 -26.05
CA SER A 2 10.87 -21.46 -24.60
C SER A 2 10.09 -20.21 -24.22
N SER A 3 8.97 -20.39 -23.53
CA SER A 3 8.38 -19.34 -22.69
C SER A 3 9.26 -19.19 -21.44
N GLU A 4 10.21 -18.25 -21.46
CA GLU A 4 10.74 -17.73 -20.21
C GLU A 4 9.56 -17.09 -19.47
N ALA A 5 9.12 -17.72 -18.38
CA ALA A 5 8.23 -17.09 -17.44
C ALA A 5 8.97 -15.85 -16.91
N GLU A 6 8.66 -14.68 -17.46
CA GLU A 6 9.21 -13.40 -17.00
C GLU A 6 9.15 -13.36 -15.48
N ALA A 7 10.31 -13.36 -14.83
CA ALA A 7 10.43 -13.31 -13.39
C ALA A 7 9.71 -12.05 -12.89
N ARG A 8 8.54 -12.25 -12.27
CA ARG A 8 7.75 -11.15 -11.74
C ARG A 8 8.42 -10.61 -10.49
N VAL A 9 8.44 -9.29 -10.36
CA VAL A 9 9.05 -8.62 -9.21
C VAL A 9 8.15 -8.81 -7.99
N THR A 10 8.67 -9.45 -6.96
CA THR A 10 7.97 -9.64 -5.66
C THR A 10 8.35 -8.56 -4.65
N GLU A 11 9.58 -8.03 -4.71
CA GLU A 11 10.07 -6.94 -3.87
C GLU A 11 11.05 -6.07 -4.65
N LEU A 12 11.16 -4.79 -4.28
CA LEU A 12 12.19 -3.89 -4.79
C LEU A 12 13.46 -3.92 -3.91
N ALA A 13 14.60 -3.65 -4.53
CA ALA A 13 15.84 -3.38 -3.79
C ALA A 13 15.72 -2.06 -3.01
N PRO A 14 16.42 -1.90 -1.86
CA PRO A 14 16.38 -0.67 -1.08
C PRO A 14 16.72 0.60 -1.87
N GLU A 15 17.63 0.50 -2.84
CA GLU A 15 18.04 1.60 -3.71
C GLU A 15 16.90 2.02 -4.65
N GLN A 16 16.14 1.06 -5.15
CA GLN A 16 14.96 1.30 -5.99
C GLN A 16 13.83 1.94 -5.18
N GLU A 17 13.61 1.48 -3.93
CA GLU A 17 12.64 2.10 -3.02
C GLU A 17 13.01 3.55 -2.70
N ARG A 18 14.30 3.85 -2.45
CA ARG A 18 14.77 5.22 -2.23
C ARG A 18 14.54 6.10 -3.46
N GLU A 19 14.73 5.54 -4.66
CA GLU A 19 14.50 6.28 -5.90
C GLU A 19 13.02 6.66 -6.07
N LEU A 20 12.09 5.75 -5.76
CA LEU A 20 10.66 6.05 -5.76
C LEU A 20 10.34 7.18 -4.77
N LEU A 21 10.92 7.13 -3.57
CA LEU A 21 10.70 8.14 -2.53
C LEU A 21 11.33 9.50 -2.85
N ALA A 22 12.36 9.55 -3.69
CA ALA A 22 13.04 10.80 -4.04
C ALA A 22 12.19 11.73 -4.91
N ASN A 23 11.13 11.21 -5.55
CA ASN A 23 10.23 11.99 -6.39
C ASN A 23 8.76 11.63 -6.08
N PRO A 24 8.01 12.52 -5.40
CA PRO A 24 6.60 12.29 -5.08
C PRO A 24 5.73 11.95 -6.30
N ALA A 25 6.01 12.57 -7.46
CA ALA A 25 5.29 12.26 -8.70
C ALA A 25 5.59 10.83 -9.20
N LEU A 26 6.82 10.34 -9.01
CA LEU A 26 7.19 8.98 -9.35
C LEU A 26 6.51 7.96 -8.43
N LEU A 27 6.49 8.24 -7.12
CA LEU A 27 5.78 7.41 -6.13
C LEU A 27 4.28 7.34 -6.44
N LEU A 28 3.65 8.48 -6.71
CA LEU A 28 2.24 8.54 -7.09
C LEU A 28 1.98 7.76 -8.38
N THR A 29 2.80 7.97 -9.42
CA THR A 29 2.65 7.25 -10.69
C THR A 29 2.82 5.74 -10.46
N ALA A 30 3.77 5.31 -9.63
CA ALA A 30 3.92 3.90 -9.25
C ALA A 30 2.65 3.37 -8.59
N PHE A 31 2.13 4.08 -7.59
CA PHE A 31 0.91 3.69 -6.88
C PHE A 31 -0.29 3.56 -7.83
N LEU A 32 -0.56 4.56 -8.67
CA LEU A 32 -1.69 4.55 -9.61
C LEU A 32 -1.55 3.42 -10.64
N THR A 33 -0.35 3.23 -11.18
CA THR A 33 -0.10 2.19 -12.18
C THR A 33 -0.25 0.80 -11.59
N LEU A 34 0.26 0.56 -10.38
CA LEU A 34 0.06 -0.72 -9.66
C LEU A 34 -1.42 -0.99 -9.37
N ASN A 35 -2.20 0.06 -9.11
CA ASN A 35 -3.67 0.01 -9.00
C ASN A 35 -4.39 0.02 -10.37
N ARG A 36 -3.68 -0.23 -11.46
CA ARG A 36 -4.19 -0.39 -12.83
C ARG A 36 -4.93 0.82 -13.40
N TRP A 37 -4.54 2.01 -12.99
CA TRP A 37 -4.98 3.23 -13.65
C TRP A 37 -4.39 3.31 -15.07
N SER A 38 -5.20 3.72 -16.05
CA SER A 38 -4.70 3.96 -17.39
C SER A 38 -3.96 5.29 -17.46
N GLU A 39 -3.08 5.46 -18.45
CA GLU A 39 -2.40 6.73 -18.66
C GLU A 39 -3.40 7.89 -18.88
N ALA A 40 -4.50 7.61 -19.58
CA ALA A 40 -5.57 8.58 -19.81
C ALA A 40 -6.25 9.00 -18.51
N ASP A 41 -6.53 8.06 -17.60
CA ASP A 41 -7.12 8.36 -16.29
C ASP A 41 -6.19 9.22 -15.43
N ILE A 42 -4.88 8.94 -15.47
CA ILE A 42 -3.88 9.70 -14.73
C ILE A 42 -3.83 11.14 -15.24
N LEU A 43 -3.79 11.35 -16.56
CA LEU A 43 -3.77 12.69 -17.17
C LEU A 43 -5.08 13.46 -16.97
N ALA A 44 -6.21 12.76 -16.84
CA ALA A 44 -7.50 13.37 -16.58
C ALA A 44 -7.66 13.81 -15.11
N THR A 45 -6.98 13.14 -14.18
CA THR A 45 -7.16 13.33 -12.73
C THR A 45 -6.06 14.18 -12.11
N PHE A 46 -4.82 14.03 -12.58
CA PHE A 46 -3.65 14.71 -12.04
C PHE A 46 -3.06 15.68 -13.05
N ASN A 47 -2.50 16.78 -12.55
CA ASN A 47 -1.89 17.82 -13.38
C ASN A 47 -0.51 17.40 -13.90
N PHE A 48 -0.48 16.39 -14.77
CA PHE A 48 0.69 15.98 -15.54
C PHE A 48 0.51 16.35 -17.00
N THR A 49 1.57 16.84 -17.64
CA THR A 49 1.63 16.84 -19.10
C THR A 49 1.96 15.43 -19.59
N LYS A 50 1.52 15.08 -20.81
CA LYS A 50 1.84 13.80 -21.45
C LYS A 50 3.36 13.49 -21.42
N PRO A 51 4.27 14.42 -21.78
CA PRO A 51 5.71 14.15 -21.71
C PRO A 51 6.23 13.90 -20.30
N GLU A 52 5.70 14.56 -19.28
CA GLU A 52 6.09 14.33 -17.88
C GLU A 52 5.68 12.94 -17.41
N LEU A 53 4.42 12.55 -17.66
CA LEU A 53 3.94 11.23 -17.31
C LEU A 53 4.71 10.12 -18.04
N THR A 54 4.97 10.29 -19.34
CA THR A 54 5.78 9.33 -20.11
C THR A 54 7.19 9.18 -19.51
N ARG A 55 7.84 10.26 -19.06
CA ARG A 55 9.15 10.17 -18.39
C ARG A 55 9.08 9.38 -17.08
N LEU A 56 8.04 9.59 -16.28
CA LEU A 56 7.81 8.85 -15.04
C LEU A 56 7.59 7.37 -15.32
N LEU A 57 6.76 7.04 -16.30
CA LEU A 57 6.50 5.66 -16.74
C LEU A 57 7.77 4.95 -17.24
N ILE A 58 8.59 5.62 -18.05
CA ILE A 58 9.91 5.08 -18.47
C ILE A 58 10.80 4.82 -17.25
N ARG A 59 10.74 5.68 -16.22
CA ARG A 59 11.50 5.48 -14.99
C ARG A 59 11.01 4.25 -14.22
N LEU A 60 9.69 4.04 -14.13
CA LEU A 60 9.10 2.85 -13.52
C LEU A 60 9.45 1.56 -14.28
N GLU A 61 9.52 1.60 -15.61
CA GLU A 61 9.97 0.48 -16.42
C GLU A 61 11.43 0.13 -16.12
N ARG A 62 12.32 1.13 -16.00
CA ARG A 62 13.72 0.94 -15.60
C ARG A 62 13.86 0.36 -14.18
N LEU A 63 12.92 0.67 -13.29
CA LEU A 63 12.83 0.06 -11.96
C LEU A 63 12.30 -1.39 -11.99
N GLY A 64 11.84 -1.87 -13.15
CA GLY A 64 11.34 -3.22 -13.34
C GLY A 64 9.90 -3.43 -12.86
N LEU A 65 9.19 -2.36 -12.50
CA LEU A 65 7.81 -2.45 -12.00
C LEU A 65 6.79 -2.69 -13.11
N ILE A 66 7.06 -2.11 -14.27
CA ILE A 66 6.17 -2.14 -15.43
C ILE A 66 6.95 -2.43 -16.71
N GLU A 67 6.21 -2.71 -17.77
CA GLU A 67 6.63 -2.80 -19.15
C GLU A 67 5.70 -1.91 -19.98
N LEU A 68 6.27 -1.01 -20.76
CA LEU A 68 5.52 -0.15 -21.66
C LEU A 68 5.32 -0.86 -22.99
N LEU A 69 4.05 -0.97 -23.40
CA LEU A 69 3.62 -1.58 -24.64
C LEU A 69 3.16 -0.50 -25.63
N PRO A 70 3.13 -0.82 -26.95
CA PRO A 70 2.60 0.11 -27.95
C PRO A 70 1.18 0.59 -27.62
N PHE A 71 0.86 1.80 -28.10
CA PHE A 71 -0.45 2.45 -27.91
C PHE A 71 -0.78 2.76 -26.44
N ASP A 72 0.19 3.27 -25.68
CA ASP A 72 0.01 3.73 -24.30
C ASP A 72 -0.47 2.64 -23.33
N ARG A 73 -0.18 1.36 -23.66
CA ARG A 73 -0.57 0.22 -22.82
C ARG A 73 0.52 -0.07 -21.80
N ILE A 74 0.13 -0.29 -20.55
CA ILE A 74 1.05 -0.62 -19.47
C ILE A 74 0.82 -2.06 -19.02
N LYS A 75 1.87 -2.86 -18.99
CA LYS A 75 1.86 -4.22 -18.43
C LYS A 75 2.61 -4.22 -17.11
N LEU A 76 1.94 -4.68 -16.05
CA LEU A 76 2.57 -4.82 -14.73
C LEU A 76 3.53 -6.01 -14.74
N ARG A 77 4.78 -5.77 -14.30
CA ARG A 77 5.80 -6.80 -14.10
C ARG A 77 5.86 -7.29 -12.66
N VAL A 78 5.15 -6.64 -11.75
CA VAL A 78 5.03 -7.09 -10.37
C VAL A 78 4.21 -8.38 -10.24
N ALA A 79 4.58 -9.20 -9.28
CA ALA A 79 3.83 -10.38 -8.92
C ALA A 79 2.53 -9.99 -8.19
N ARG A 80 1.54 -10.89 -8.17
CA ARG A 80 0.30 -10.65 -7.40
C ARG A 80 0.56 -10.51 -5.90
N ASN A 81 1.64 -11.12 -5.41
CA ASN A 81 2.11 -11.05 -4.03
C ASN A 81 3.24 -10.02 -3.85
N PHE A 82 3.26 -8.96 -4.66
CA PHE A 82 4.24 -7.89 -4.47
C PHE A 82 4.07 -7.25 -3.10
N THR A 83 5.16 -7.14 -2.36
CA THR A 83 5.19 -6.49 -1.06
C THR A 83 6.34 -5.52 -1.00
N TRP A 84 6.13 -4.38 -0.35
CA TRP A 84 7.23 -3.51 0.04
C TRP A 84 8.15 -4.23 1.01
N ARG A 85 9.45 -3.95 0.91
CA ARG A 85 10.44 -4.66 1.71
C ARG A 85 10.21 -4.40 3.20
N ARG A 86 10.25 -5.45 4.02
CA ARG A 86 10.23 -5.32 5.48
C ARG A 86 11.44 -4.52 5.97
N ASP A 87 11.19 -3.54 6.82
CA ASP A 87 12.12 -2.53 7.32
C ASP A 87 12.81 -1.70 6.21
N GLY A 88 12.21 -1.69 5.01
CA GLY A 88 12.66 -0.97 3.83
C GLY A 88 12.35 0.54 3.88
N PRO A 89 12.99 1.34 3.01
CA PRO A 89 12.72 2.77 2.87
C PRO A 89 11.24 3.12 2.75
N ILE A 90 10.47 2.41 1.91
CA ILE A 90 9.05 2.73 1.72
C ILE A 90 8.25 2.43 2.99
N GLN A 91 8.48 1.30 3.66
CA GLN A 91 7.79 1.01 4.93
C GLN A 91 8.07 2.07 5.99
N ARG A 92 9.31 2.57 6.09
CA ARG A 92 9.67 3.65 7.02
C ARG A 92 9.00 4.96 6.66
N TYR A 93 8.94 5.29 5.37
CA TYR A 93 8.23 6.48 4.89
C TYR A 93 6.73 6.40 5.24
N PHE A 94 6.09 5.27 4.99
CA PHE A 94 4.71 5.03 5.41
C PHE A 94 4.52 5.22 6.92
N ALA A 95 5.40 4.65 7.74
CA ALA A 95 5.28 4.74 9.19
C ALA A 95 5.50 6.16 9.75
N THR A 96 6.34 6.97 9.10
CA THR A 96 6.76 8.28 9.62
C THR A 96 6.05 9.47 8.99
N GLN A 97 5.48 9.32 7.79
CA GLN A 97 4.82 10.40 7.05
C GLN A 97 3.35 10.05 6.78
N VAL A 98 3.10 8.96 6.05
CA VAL A 98 1.75 8.62 5.54
C VAL A 98 0.79 8.23 6.65
N LEU A 99 1.21 7.37 7.58
CA LEU A 99 0.33 6.87 8.65
C LEU A 99 -0.05 7.98 9.66
N PRO A 100 0.88 8.85 10.11
CA PRO A 100 0.50 10.03 10.88
C PRO A 100 -0.51 10.92 10.16
N GLU A 101 -0.30 11.22 8.86
CA GLU A 101 -1.23 12.03 8.06
C GLU A 101 -2.61 11.37 7.93
N PHE A 102 -2.65 10.05 7.64
CA PHE A 102 -3.89 9.29 7.56
C PHE A 102 -4.67 9.27 8.89
N LEU A 103 -3.97 9.26 10.02
CA LEU A 103 -4.59 9.28 11.35
C LEU A 103 -4.92 10.69 11.84
N ASP A 104 -4.37 11.74 11.20
CA ASP A 104 -4.67 13.15 11.48
C ASP A 104 -5.95 13.62 10.77
N THR A 105 -6.98 12.78 10.82
CA THR A 105 -8.34 13.09 10.36
C THR A 105 -9.34 12.78 11.46
N ARG A 106 -10.51 13.39 11.37
CA ARG A 106 -11.59 13.23 12.36
C ARG A 106 -12.40 11.94 12.16
N PHE A 107 -12.25 11.28 11.01
CA PHE A 107 -13.02 10.11 10.62
C PHE A 107 -14.55 10.32 10.76
N ASP A 108 -15.02 11.51 10.36
CA ASP A 108 -16.42 11.95 10.51
C ASP A 108 -17.13 12.23 9.17
N GLN A 109 -16.48 11.94 8.03
CA GLN A 109 -17.07 12.06 6.70
C GLN A 109 -17.73 10.73 6.24
N PRO A 110 -18.62 10.78 5.23
CA PRO A 110 -19.23 9.56 4.68
C PRO A 110 -18.18 8.53 4.24
N GLY A 111 -18.35 7.29 4.69
CA GLY A 111 -17.41 6.19 4.39
C GLY A 111 -16.20 6.11 5.32
N GLU A 112 -15.99 7.09 6.20
CA GLU A 112 -14.94 7.06 7.20
C GLU A 112 -15.40 6.38 8.49
N GLN A 113 -14.49 5.62 9.11
CA GLN A 113 -14.73 5.01 10.41
C GLN A 113 -13.39 4.72 11.10
N MET A 114 -13.29 5.05 12.39
CA MET A 114 -12.14 4.68 13.21
C MET A 114 -12.59 3.98 14.49
N HIS A 115 -12.02 2.80 14.73
CA HIS A 115 -12.21 2.05 15.98
C HIS A 115 -10.87 1.79 16.64
N PHE A 116 -10.73 2.20 17.90
CA PHE A 116 -9.59 1.86 18.74
C PHE A 116 -10.06 1.13 19.99
N VAL A 117 -10.10 -0.20 19.91
CA VAL A 117 -10.63 -1.08 20.97
C VAL A 117 -9.53 -1.98 21.54
N GLY A 118 -9.57 -2.21 22.85
CA GLY A 118 -8.60 -3.03 23.56
C GLY A 118 -9.28 -4.05 24.47
N GLY A 119 -8.58 -5.15 24.72
CA GLY A 119 -9.02 -6.21 25.62
C GLY A 119 -7.90 -7.21 25.88
N MET A 120 -8.12 -8.14 26.81
CA MET A 120 -7.22 -9.27 27.02
C MET A 120 -7.73 -10.46 26.21
N LEU A 121 -6.83 -11.09 25.46
CA LEU A 121 -7.14 -12.25 24.64
C LEU A 121 -6.22 -13.41 24.97
N SER A 122 -6.77 -14.62 24.88
CA SER A 122 -5.96 -15.84 24.86
C SER A 122 -5.16 -15.91 23.56
N ARG A 123 -4.07 -16.68 23.54
CA ARG A 123 -3.30 -16.95 22.31
C ARG A 123 -4.18 -17.46 21.17
N SER A 124 -5.11 -18.37 21.46
CA SER A 124 -6.04 -18.92 20.46
C SER A 124 -6.97 -17.86 19.87
N SER A 125 -7.46 -16.93 20.70
CA SER A 125 -8.29 -15.81 20.26
C SER A 125 -7.49 -14.81 19.44
N THR A 126 -6.22 -14.57 19.79
CA THR A 126 -5.33 -13.71 19.00
C THR A 126 -5.07 -14.29 17.61
N LEU A 127 -4.84 -15.60 17.49
CA LEU A 127 -4.70 -16.28 16.19
C LEU A 127 -5.97 -16.15 15.33
N ARG A 128 -7.14 -16.35 15.93
CA ARG A 128 -8.43 -16.12 15.24
C ARG A 128 -8.60 -14.68 14.76
N LEU A 129 -8.09 -13.69 15.51
CA LEU A 129 -8.08 -12.31 15.04
C LEU A 129 -7.12 -12.10 13.87
N HIS A 130 -5.93 -12.71 13.88
CA HIS A 130 -5.02 -12.64 12.74
C HIS A 130 -5.68 -13.17 11.45
N GLU A 131 -6.35 -14.33 11.52
CA GLU A 131 -7.08 -14.89 10.37
C GLU A 131 -8.21 -13.95 9.88
N ALA A 132 -8.94 -13.32 10.81
CA ALA A 132 -9.98 -12.36 10.46
C ALA A 132 -9.40 -11.09 9.79
N MET A 133 -8.24 -10.60 10.27
CA MET A 133 -7.54 -9.47 9.66
C MET A 133 -7.10 -9.80 8.23
N GLU A 134 -6.54 -10.98 7.99
CA GLU A 134 -6.20 -11.44 6.63
C GLU A 134 -7.44 -11.60 5.74
N GLY A 135 -8.58 -11.97 6.32
CA GLY A 135 -9.87 -12.00 5.63
C GLY A 135 -10.29 -10.61 5.14
N LEU A 136 -10.16 -9.59 5.99
CA LEU A 136 -10.47 -8.20 5.63
C LEU A 136 -9.54 -7.66 4.53
N THR A 137 -8.24 -7.99 4.57
CA THR A 137 -7.32 -7.56 3.50
C THR A 137 -7.69 -8.21 2.16
N ARG A 138 -8.03 -9.50 2.15
CA ARG A 138 -8.49 -10.18 0.93
C ARG A 138 -9.80 -9.58 0.39
N LEU A 139 -10.74 -9.26 1.27
CA LEU A 139 -11.99 -8.62 0.87
C LEU A 139 -11.75 -7.27 0.18
N LEU A 140 -10.82 -6.46 0.71
CA LEU A 140 -10.45 -5.20 0.05
C LEU A 140 -9.90 -5.45 -1.36
N ASP A 141 -8.96 -6.39 -1.52
CA ASP A 141 -8.38 -6.72 -2.83
C ASP A 141 -9.44 -7.18 -3.83
N GLU A 142 -10.41 -8.00 -3.38
CA GLU A 142 -11.53 -8.48 -4.18
C GLU A 142 -12.43 -7.32 -4.65
N LEU A 143 -12.81 -6.42 -3.74
CA LEU A 143 -13.65 -5.25 -4.05
C LEU A 143 -12.94 -4.28 -5.00
N VAL A 144 -11.66 -4.00 -4.75
CA VAL A 144 -10.84 -3.16 -5.65
C VAL A 144 -10.81 -3.78 -7.04
N ALA A 145 -10.57 -5.09 -7.15
CA ALA A 145 -10.53 -5.77 -8.44
C ALA A 145 -11.88 -5.77 -9.17
N GLN A 146 -12.99 -5.89 -8.44
CA GLN A 146 -14.34 -5.81 -8.98
C GLN A 146 -14.63 -4.41 -9.53
N ASP A 147 -14.29 -3.37 -8.78
CA ASP A 147 -14.58 -1.98 -9.14
C ASP A 147 -13.68 -1.45 -10.26
N LEU A 148 -12.61 -2.17 -10.64
CA LEU A 148 -11.82 -1.83 -11.83
C LEU A 148 -12.63 -1.78 -13.13
N ALA A 149 -13.78 -2.45 -13.19
CA ALA A 149 -14.69 -2.39 -14.34
C ALA A 149 -15.48 -1.08 -14.42
N LEU A 150 -15.54 -0.30 -13.33
CA LEU A 150 -16.26 0.96 -13.26
C LEU A 150 -15.42 2.13 -13.81
N PRO A 151 -16.06 3.18 -14.36
CA PRO A 151 -15.38 4.42 -14.70
C PRO A 151 -14.64 5.04 -13.50
N THR A 152 -13.51 5.71 -13.76
CA THR A 152 -12.71 6.41 -12.72
C THR A 152 -13.53 7.37 -11.87
N ALA A 153 -14.51 8.05 -12.45
CA ALA A 153 -15.38 8.99 -11.75
C ALA A 153 -16.31 8.35 -10.70
N GLU A 154 -16.55 7.03 -10.78
CA GLU A 154 -17.41 6.28 -9.85
C GLU A 154 -16.59 5.56 -8.77
N ARG A 155 -15.26 5.73 -8.78
CA ARG A 155 -14.33 5.05 -7.87
C ARG A 155 -13.74 6.05 -6.90
N HIS A 156 -13.61 5.63 -5.64
CA HIS A 156 -13.02 6.46 -4.59
C HIS A 156 -11.74 5.81 -4.09
N GLY A 157 -10.71 6.64 -3.88
CA GLY A 157 -9.48 6.18 -3.23
C GLY A 157 -9.78 5.81 -1.78
N VAL A 158 -9.58 4.54 -1.43
CA VAL A 158 -9.75 4.04 -0.07
C VAL A 158 -8.44 3.45 0.43
N SER A 159 -8.22 3.53 1.73
CA SER A 159 -7.07 2.93 2.39
C SER A 159 -7.52 2.28 3.69
N LEU A 160 -7.13 1.03 3.90
CA LEU A 160 -7.48 0.26 5.09
C LEU A 160 -6.24 0.05 5.96
N PHE A 161 -6.22 0.68 7.12
CA PHE A 161 -5.21 0.42 8.14
C PHE A 161 -5.78 -0.54 9.20
N ILE A 162 -5.12 -1.70 9.36
CA ILE A 162 -5.45 -2.66 10.42
C ILE A 162 -4.18 -2.91 11.24
N GLY A 163 -4.25 -2.66 12.54
CA GLY A 163 -3.14 -2.87 13.46
C GLY A 163 -3.54 -3.79 14.61
N LEU A 164 -2.75 -4.83 14.86
CA LEU A 164 -2.85 -5.66 16.06
C LEU A 164 -1.47 -5.79 16.68
N ARG A 165 -1.36 -5.36 17.94
CA ARG A 165 -0.16 -5.54 18.76
C ARG A 165 -0.56 -5.59 20.23
N PRO A 166 0.26 -6.23 21.08
CA PRO A 166 0.26 -5.91 22.49
C PRO A 166 0.40 -4.39 22.66
N TRP A 167 -0.62 -3.79 23.25
CA TRP A 167 -0.66 -2.36 23.53
C TRP A 167 -0.39 -2.11 25.01
N GLU A 168 0.41 -1.08 25.27
CA GLU A 168 0.53 -0.41 26.56
C GLU A 168 0.98 1.01 26.26
N PHE A 169 0.23 2.00 26.76
CA PHE A 169 0.61 3.39 26.62
C PHE A 169 1.84 3.67 27.50
N SER A 170 2.81 4.43 26.99
CA SER A 170 4.11 4.62 27.67
C SER A 170 3.97 5.21 29.07
N ALA A 171 2.99 6.09 29.30
CA ALA A 171 2.68 6.61 30.62
C ALA A 171 2.18 5.53 31.59
N PHE A 172 1.51 4.49 31.10
CA PHE A 172 1.03 3.37 31.92
C PHE A 172 2.14 2.37 32.24
N THR A 173 3.14 2.23 31.37
CA THR A 173 4.32 1.39 31.64
C THR A 173 5.05 1.86 32.90
N GLN A 174 5.12 3.18 33.16
CA GLN A 174 5.73 3.75 34.36
C GLN A 174 5.01 3.36 35.66
N LEU A 175 3.74 2.96 35.56
CA LEU A 175 2.91 2.55 36.70
C LEU A 175 3.00 1.04 36.98
N ARG A 176 3.75 0.27 36.18
CA ARG A 176 3.87 -1.18 36.39
C ARG A 176 4.72 -1.49 37.61
N ARG A 177 4.28 -2.48 38.38
CA ARG A 177 5.08 -3.08 39.46
C ARG A 177 6.35 -3.78 38.94
N MET A 178 6.31 -4.31 37.71
CA MET A 178 7.43 -4.96 37.05
C MET A 178 7.41 -4.67 35.54
N PRO A 179 8.59 -4.56 34.87
CA PRO A 179 8.67 -4.37 33.43
C PRO A 179 7.87 -5.42 32.67
N ARG A 180 7.24 -5.02 31.56
CA ARG A 180 6.56 -5.97 30.69
C ARG A 180 7.62 -6.70 29.86
N GLU A 181 7.78 -8.00 30.05
CA GLU A 181 8.44 -8.82 29.03
C GLU A 181 7.54 -8.84 27.78
N LYS A 182 8.15 -8.67 26.60
CA LYS A 182 7.41 -8.77 25.34
C LYS A 182 6.79 -10.16 25.28
N PHE A 183 5.48 -10.23 25.42
CA PHE A 183 4.72 -11.44 25.13
C PHE A 183 4.61 -11.57 23.62
N PHE A 184 5.46 -12.41 23.04
CA PHE A 184 5.25 -13.25 21.85
C PHE A 184 6.49 -14.10 21.62
#